data_AF-A0A9Q5HZ71-F1
#
_entry.id   AF-A0A9Q5HZ71-F1
#
_cell.length_a   1.000
_cell.length_b   1.000
_cell.length_c   1.000
_cell.angle_alpha   90.00
_cell.angle_beta   90.00
_cell.angle_gamma   90.00
#
_symmetry.space_group_name_H-M   'P 1'
#
loop_
_entity.id
_entity.type
_entity.pdbx_description
1 polymer ?
#
loop_
_entity_poly.entity_id
_entity_poly.type
_entity_poly.pdbx_seq_one_letter_code
_entity_poly.pdbx_strand_id
1 'polypeptide(L)'
;MSSDYEFSDDDNEYYDGMDMDDDEDVEEQDDDSGISEEEMDIELARGGLTSAGKRKACEVDFDTVTQDAVEALIRRDVEHISSIFGVSEDVASLLLRHMEWNKERLIEKYMDTPTEISVKAGVTVTPPRPPSPPPSGRLASIRSKSSALVAKRTTRRSAAESASRSKVVTEPLVQPETTICQICFDDEQSEMNALSCGHKFCVDCWAAFIRGKIREEGEINIRCMASECSLIAPDSFIRTVLSGDDDTIKRHQELIVRHYVSCNKNLKFCPYPGCTYTVSCPSAASKSALTTIVPTVHCGASENHIFCFGCSIDADHRPVICPVAKLWLKKCQDDSETANWIKSNTKECSKCQSTIEKNGGCNHMTCKKCKYEFCWVCMGPWSEHGTSWYNCNRYDESSGVEARDAQARSRASLERYLHYYNRWANHEQSAKLSVDLYAKTEKKMEEMQITSNLTWIEVQFAKKAVDEVFKCRMTLKWTYAMAYYLEKGNQKELFEDNQRDLERAVEDLSELLESPIEAENIPKLRQQITDKTVYVHKRNEIMLEDTAQGFLEGRWKWNVDVEGF
;
A
#
# COMPACT_ATOMS: atom_id res chain seq x y z
N MET A 1 41.47 11.21 67.02
CA MET A 1 41.99 10.82 68.34
C MET A 1 41.68 9.35 68.50
N SER A 2 42.74 8.54 68.62
CA SER A 2 42.70 7.08 68.74
C SER A 2 41.99 6.61 70.00
N SER A 3 41.40 5.42 69.96
CA SER A 3 41.67 4.38 70.96
C SER A 3 41.07 3.04 70.55
N ASP A 4 41.97 2.07 70.47
CA ASP A 4 41.83 0.63 70.35
C ASP A 4 40.92 0.01 71.42
N TYR A 5 40.29 -1.13 71.13
CA TYR A 5 40.04 -2.16 72.16
C TYR A 5 40.10 -3.56 71.54
N GLU A 6 40.97 -4.36 72.15
CA GLU A 6 41.38 -5.71 71.79
C GLU A 6 40.38 -6.80 72.22
N PHE A 7 40.66 -7.95 71.62
CA PHE A 7 40.07 -9.29 71.66
C PHE A 7 40.30 -10.06 72.98
N SER A 8 39.45 -11.06 73.27
CA SER A 8 39.73 -12.13 74.23
C SER A 8 39.24 -13.47 73.66
N ASP A 9 40.19 -14.40 73.54
CA ASP A 9 40.05 -15.84 73.29
C ASP A 9 39.45 -16.58 74.50
N ASP A 10 38.75 -17.68 74.21
CA ASP A 10 38.68 -18.98 74.91
C ASP A 10 37.58 -19.79 74.17
N ASP A 11 37.69 -21.04 73.76
CA ASP A 11 38.68 -22.05 74.06
C ASP A 11 38.57 -23.18 73.01
N ASN A 12 39.63 -23.95 72.96
CA ASN A 12 40.00 -25.04 72.06
C ASN A 12 39.10 -26.28 72.22
N GLU A 13 38.84 -27.05 71.15
CA GLU A 13 39.22 -28.48 71.06
C GLU A 13 38.77 -29.19 69.77
N TYR A 14 39.70 -30.03 69.34
CA TYR A 14 39.83 -30.80 68.11
C TYR A 14 39.25 -32.20 68.27
N TYR A 15 38.44 -32.70 67.32
CA TYR A 15 38.44 -34.11 66.93
C TYR A 15 37.98 -34.30 65.47
N ASP A 16 38.60 -35.30 64.86
CA ASP A 16 38.82 -35.57 63.44
C ASP A 16 37.85 -36.64 62.90
N GLY A 17 37.50 -36.55 61.62
CA GLY A 17 37.13 -37.67 60.73
C GLY A 17 35.75 -38.34 60.85
N MET A 18 34.94 -38.23 59.79
CA MET A 18 34.40 -39.37 59.02
C MET A 18 33.56 -38.88 57.83
N ASP A 19 34.00 -39.21 56.62
CA ASP A 19 33.15 -39.34 55.43
C ASP A 19 32.01 -40.32 55.71
N MET A 20 30.78 -39.98 55.29
CA MET A 20 29.79 -40.92 54.75
C MET A 20 28.78 -40.15 53.89
N ASP A 21 28.68 -40.61 52.64
CA ASP A 21 27.61 -40.34 51.69
C ASP A 21 26.23 -40.63 52.31
N ASP A 22 25.25 -39.78 52.02
CA ASP A 22 23.87 -40.24 51.86
C ASP A 22 23.11 -39.26 50.95
N ASP A 23 22.72 -39.81 49.81
CA ASP A 23 21.81 -39.27 48.82
C ASP A 23 20.41 -39.05 49.43
N GLU A 24 19.88 -37.83 49.34
CA GLU A 24 18.43 -37.61 49.37
C GLU A 24 18.01 -36.74 48.18
N ASP A 25 17.54 -37.43 47.14
CA ASP A 25 16.86 -36.90 45.97
C ASP A 25 15.59 -36.13 46.38
N VAL A 26 15.61 -34.81 46.19
CA VAL A 26 14.39 -34.00 46.10
C VAL A 26 14.19 -33.70 44.62
N GLU A 27 13.31 -34.48 43.96
CA GLU A 27 12.86 -34.20 42.60
C GLU A 27 12.03 -32.90 42.57
N GLU A 28 12.63 -31.80 42.15
CA GLU A 28 11.89 -30.65 41.62
C GLU A 28 11.46 -30.99 40.18
N GLN A 29 10.15 -31.15 39.97
CA GLN A 29 9.53 -31.25 38.66
C GLN A 29 9.59 -29.89 37.96
N ASP A 30 10.64 -29.67 37.17
CA ASP A 30 10.66 -28.68 36.10
C ASP A 30 9.89 -29.23 34.89
N ASP A 31 8.69 -28.70 34.67
CA ASP A 31 7.91 -28.92 33.45
C ASP A 31 8.48 -28.00 32.33
N ASP A 32 9.70 -28.29 31.89
CA ASP A 32 10.32 -27.69 30.70
C ASP A 32 9.89 -28.49 29.47
N SER A 33 8.82 -28.04 28.81
CA SER A 33 8.47 -28.52 27.48
C SER A 33 9.44 -27.93 26.45
N GLY A 34 10.70 -28.37 26.50
CA GLY A 34 11.71 -28.10 25.50
C GLY A 34 11.41 -28.87 24.21
N ILE A 35 11.06 -28.15 23.15
CA ILE A 35 10.94 -28.70 21.80
C ILE A 35 12.34 -29.17 21.38
N SER A 36 12.47 -30.45 21.00
CA SER A 36 13.75 -31.04 20.63
C SER A 36 14.28 -30.47 19.30
N GLU A 37 15.61 -30.44 19.16
CA GLU A 37 16.32 -29.96 17.96
C GLU A 37 15.89 -30.72 16.69
N GLU A 38 15.40 -31.96 16.84
CA GLU A 38 14.92 -32.81 15.75
C GLU A 38 13.49 -32.45 15.26
N GLU A 39 12.63 -31.85 16.10
CA GLU A 39 11.31 -31.35 15.65
C GLU A 39 11.43 -30.05 14.85
N MET A 40 12.46 -29.23 15.14
CA MET A 40 12.72 -27.95 14.47
C MET A 40 13.21 -28.13 13.03
N ASP A 41 13.98 -29.19 12.75
CA ASP A 41 14.45 -29.54 11.40
C ASP A 41 13.32 -30.04 10.49
N ILE A 42 12.25 -30.62 11.06
CA ILE A 42 11.10 -31.10 10.29
C ILE A 42 10.18 -29.94 9.87
N GLU A 43 10.02 -28.89 10.70
CA GLU A 43 9.27 -27.68 10.33
C GLU A 43 10.01 -26.83 9.27
N LEU A 44 11.34 -26.75 9.33
CA LEU A 44 12.14 -26.02 8.34
C LEU A 44 12.20 -26.71 6.97
N ALA A 45 11.95 -28.02 6.90
CA ALA A 45 11.98 -28.80 5.66
C ALA A 45 10.62 -28.93 4.94
N ARG A 46 9.49 -28.73 5.63
CA ARG A 46 8.14 -28.84 5.02
C ARG A 46 7.53 -27.48 4.76
N GLY A 47 7.86 -26.93 3.59
CA GLY A 47 7.07 -25.85 2.98
C GLY A 47 5.62 -26.29 2.82
N GLY A 48 4.72 -25.64 3.57
CA GLY A 48 3.27 -25.61 3.35
C GLY A 48 2.47 -26.82 3.84
N LEU A 49 1.90 -26.71 5.05
CA LEU A 49 0.46 -26.83 5.36
C LEU A 49 0.23 -26.99 6.87
N THR A 50 -0.35 -25.93 7.46
CA THR A 50 -1.20 -25.88 8.67
C THR A 50 -0.73 -26.61 9.93
N SER A 51 -0.04 -25.88 10.80
CA SER A 51 -0.09 -26.07 12.26
C SER A 51 -0.83 -24.87 12.85
N ALA A 52 -1.86 -25.12 13.67
CA ALA A 52 -2.68 -24.09 14.32
C ALA A 52 -1.90 -23.47 15.50
N GLY A 53 -0.86 -22.69 15.20
CA GLY A 53 -0.19 -21.81 16.16
C GLY A 53 -1.09 -20.65 16.56
N LYS A 54 -1.04 -20.24 17.84
CA LYS A 54 -1.69 -19.00 18.30
C LYS A 54 -1.24 -17.85 17.38
N ARG A 55 -2.21 -17.16 16.77
CA ARG A 55 -1.95 -16.09 15.78
C ARG A 55 -1.15 -14.96 16.44
N LYS A 56 -0.12 -14.48 15.76
CA LYS A 56 0.66 -13.32 16.22
C LYS A 56 -0.20 -12.07 16.14
N ALA A 57 -0.15 -11.21 17.16
CA ALA A 57 -0.97 -10.00 17.24
C ALA A 57 -0.74 -8.99 16.10
N CYS A 58 0.39 -9.12 15.38
CA CYS A 58 0.80 -8.26 14.28
C CYS A 58 0.41 -8.77 12.88
N GLU A 59 -0.22 -9.95 12.77
CA GLU A 59 -0.62 -10.55 11.48
C GLU A 59 -2.06 -10.24 11.12
N VAL A 60 -2.31 -10.06 9.82
CA VAL A 60 -3.63 -9.73 9.29
C VAL A 60 -4.00 -10.75 8.23
N ASP A 61 -5.25 -11.22 8.27
CA ASP A 61 -5.80 -12.10 7.23
C ASP A 61 -6.03 -11.29 5.93
N PHE A 62 -5.44 -11.74 4.82
CA PHE A 62 -5.65 -11.15 3.49
C PHE A 62 -5.64 -12.22 2.40
N ASP A 63 -6.36 -11.93 1.32
CA ASP A 63 -6.42 -12.80 0.14
C ASP A 63 -5.80 -12.09 -1.07
N THR A 64 -5.03 -12.84 -1.87
CA THR A 64 -4.51 -12.35 -3.16
C THR A 64 -5.51 -12.65 -4.27
N VAL A 65 -5.90 -11.61 -5.01
CA VAL A 65 -6.90 -11.67 -6.08
C VAL A 65 -6.23 -11.31 -7.41
N THR A 66 -6.28 -12.23 -8.37
CA THR A 66 -5.80 -11.98 -9.73
C THR A 66 -6.72 -11.02 -10.48
N GLN A 67 -6.23 -10.41 -11.56
CA GLN A 67 -7.03 -9.50 -12.38
C GLN A 67 -8.32 -10.17 -12.89
N ASP A 68 -8.22 -11.40 -13.42
CA ASP A 68 -9.37 -12.16 -13.91
C ASP A 68 -10.42 -12.43 -12.83
N ALA A 69 -9.97 -12.64 -11.58
CA ALA A 69 -10.86 -12.83 -10.46
C ALA A 69 -11.60 -11.53 -10.11
N VAL A 70 -10.94 -10.36 -10.15
CA VAL A 70 -11.61 -9.06 -9.98
C VAL A 70 -12.62 -8.81 -11.11
N GLU A 71 -12.27 -9.12 -12.35
CA GLU A 71 -13.19 -9.02 -13.48
C GLU A 71 -14.42 -9.93 -13.32
N ALA A 72 -14.24 -11.13 -12.76
CA ALA A 72 -15.34 -12.01 -12.41
C ALA A 72 -16.22 -11.45 -11.27
N LEU A 73 -15.66 -10.73 -10.29
CA LEU A 73 -16.43 -10.02 -9.28
C LEU A 73 -17.29 -8.91 -9.91
N ILE A 74 -16.69 -8.11 -10.79
CA ILE A 74 -17.38 -7.06 -11.54
C ILE A 74 -18.55 -7.65 -12.33
N ARG A 75 -18.32 -8.74 -13.07
CA ARG A 75 -19.35 -9.40 -13.88
C ARG A 75 -20.51 -9.88 -13.01
N ARG A 76 -20.21 -10.50 -11.86
CA ARG A 76 -21.24 -10.96 -10.90
C ARG A 76 -22.06 -9.81 -10.33
N ASP A 77 -21.42 -8.69 -10.00
CA ASP A 77 -22.12 -7.49 -9.50
C ASP A 77 -23.03 -6.89 -10.57
N VAL A 78 -22.57 -6.84 -11.83
CA VAL A 78 -23.37 -6.38 -12.98
C VAL A 78 -24.55 -7.32 -13.25
N GLU A 79 -24.34 -8.64 -13.27
CA GLU A 79 -25.39 -9.65 -13.45
C GLU A 79 -26.44 -9.57 -12.33
N HIS A 80 -26.02 -9.37 -11.09
CA HIS A 80 -26.93 -9.23 -9.95
C HIS A 80 -27.85 -8.01 -10.09
N ILE A 81 -27.29 -6.84 -10.43
CA ILE A 81 -28.06 -5.62 -10.65
C ILE A 81 -28.95 -5.72 -11.89
N SER A 82 -28.42 -6.31 -12.97
CA SER A 82 -29.17 -6.62 -14.20
C SER A 82 -30.41 -7.47 -13.90
N SER A 83 -30.26 -8.52 -13.09
CA SER A 83 -31.35 -9.40 -12.69
C SER A 83 -32.38 -8.73 -11.77
N ILE A 84 -31.98 -7.82 -10.88
CA ILE A 84 -32.92 -7.13 -9.97
C ILE A 84 -33.75 -6.09 -10.74
N PHE A 85 -33.11 -5.28 -11.59
CA PHE A 85 -33.78 -4.18 -12.28
C PHE A 85 -34.39 -4.58 -13.64
N GLY A 86 -34.04 -5.75 -14.19
CA GLY A 86 -34.49 -6.20 -15.51
C GLY A 86 -33.95 -5.35 -16.66
N VAL A 87 -32.74 -4.79 -16.51
CA VAL A 87 -32.05 -3.95 -17.50
C VAL A 87 -30.94 -4.75 -18.20
N SER A 88 -30.39 -4.25 -19.31
CA SER A 88 -29.23 -4.90 -19.93
C SER A 88 -27.97 -4.74 -19.07
N GLU A 89 -26.99 -5.64 -19.25
CA GLU A 89 -25.71 -5.63 -18.52
C GLU A 89 -24.95 -4.30 -18.72
N ASP A 90 -24.98 -3.73 -19.92
CA ASP A 90 -24.38 -2.43 -20.20
C ASP A 90 -25.00 -1.31 -19.34
N VAL A 91 -26.33 -1.32 -19.19
CA VAL A 91 -27.04 -0.34 -18.37
C VAL A 91 -26.71 -0.54 -16.90
N ALA A 92 -26.71 -1.78 -16.43
CA ALA A 92 -26.32 -2.11 -15.05
C ALA A 92 -24.88 -1.67 -14.74
N SER A 93 -23.94 -1.89 -15.66
CA SER A 93 -22.53 -1.45 -15.56
C SER A 93 -22.43 0.08 -15.42
N LEU A 94 -23.15 0.85 -16.25
CA LEU A 94 -23.18 2.31 -16.18
C LEU A 94 -23.80 2.84 -14.88
N LEU A 95 -24.90 2.23 -14.43
CA LEU A 95 -25.55 2.58 -13.16
C LEU A 95 -24.63 2.32 -11.96
N LEU A 96 -23.92 1.19 -11.96
CA LEU A 96 -22.94 0.85 -10.94
C LEU A 96 -21.77 1.83 -10.92
N ARG A 97 -21.23 2.20 -12.07
CA ARG A 97 -20.17 3.24 -12.18
C ARG A 97 -20.63 4.58 -11.63
N HIS A 98 -21.86 5.00 -11.94
CA HIS A 98 -22.40 6.27 -11.44
C HIS A 98 -22.53 6.28 -9.90
N MET A 99 -22.80 5.13 -9.30
CA MET A 99 -22.97 4.96 -7.86
C MET A 99 -21.72 4.44 -7.15
N GLU A 100 -20.54 4.56 -7.78
CA GLU A 100 -19.25 4.12 -7.21
C GLU A 100 -19.30 2.66 -6.71
N TRP A 101 -19.98 1.79 -7.47
CA TRP A 101 -20.14 0.36 -7.17
C TRP A 101 -20.83 0.02 -5.84
N ASN A 102 -21.53 0.98 -5.23
CA ASN A 102 -22.34 0.73 -4.04
C ASN A 102 -23.71 0.14 -4.41
N LYS A 103 -23.80 -1.21 -4.35
CA LYS A 103 -25.00 -1.97 -4.72
C LYS A 103 -26.23 -1.61 -3.91
N GLU A 104 -26.11 -1.54 -2.58
CA GLU A 104 -27.23 -1.29 -1.67
C GLU A 104 -27.84 0.09 -1.92
N ARG A 105 -26.98 1.12 -1.98
CA ARG A 105 -27.40 2.50 -2.24
C ARG A 105 -28.00 2.67 -3.64
N LEU A 106 -27.51 1.91 -4.62
CA LEU A 106 -28.08 1.91 -5.98
C LEU A 106 -29.49 1.31 -5.96
N ILE A 107 -29.69 0.17 -5.29
CA ILE A 107 -31.00 -0.51 -5.18
C ILE A 107 -32.03 0.40 -4.51
N GLU A 108 -31.69 1.00 -3.36
CA GLU A 108 -32.59 1.91 -2.66
C GLU A 108 -33.03 3.09 -3.54
N LYS A 109 -32.05 3.83 -4.09
CA LYS A 109 -32.36 5.02 -4.88
C LYS A 109 -33.06 4.71 -6.19
N TYR A 110 -32.71 3.60 -6.84
CA TYR A 110 -33.33 3.20 -8.10
C TYR A 110 -34.79 2.80 -7.91
N MET A 111 -35.14 2.19 -6.76
CA MET A 111 -36.54 1.91 -6.42
C MET A 111 -37.35 3.20 -6.19
N ASP A 112 -36.73 4.26 -5.64
CA ASP A 112 -37.39 5.55 -5.44
C ASP A 112 -37.55 6.35 -6.74
N THR A 113 -36.48 6.48 -7.54
CA THR A 113 -36.43 7.37 -8.72
C THR A 113 -35.66 6.76 -9.92
N PRO A 114 -36.24 5.79 -10.64
CA PRO A 114 -35.56 5.10 -11.75
C PRO A 114 -35.13 6.02 -12.89
N THR A 115 -35.99 6.99 -13.26
CA THR A 115 -35.79 7.86 -14.42
C THR A 115 -34.70 8.91 -14.18
N GLU A 116 -34.66 9.51 -12.98
CA GLU A 116 -33.65 10.51 -12.66
C GLU A 116 -32.23 9.93 -12.63
N ILE A 117 -32.09 8.72 -12.07
CA ILE A 117 -30.79 8.05 -11.96
C ILE A 117 -30.32 7.60 -13.35
N SER A 118 -31.23 7.08 -14.18
CA SER A 118 -30.90 6.68 -15.56
C SER A 118 -30.46 7.87 -16.42
N VAL A 119 -31.02 9.07 -16.20
CA VAL A 119 -30.60 10.29 -16.89
C VAL A 119 -29.26 10.81 -16.35
N LYS A 120 -29.07 10.82 -15.03
CA LYS A 120 -27.81 11.27 -14.40
C LYS A 120 -26.63 10.33 -14.69
N ALA A 121 -26.90 9.02 -14.81
CA ALA A 121 -25.95 8.02 -15.23
C ALA A 121 -25.70 8.01 -16.75
N GLY A 122 -26.36 8.88 -17.52
CA GLY A 122 -26.15 8.99 -18.97
C GLY A 122 -26.64 7.79 -19.78
N VAL A 123 -27.59 7.01 -19.24
CA VAL A 123 -28.17 5.83 -19.90
C VAL A 123 -29.32 6.24 -20.84
N THR A 124 -30.07 7.28 -20.46
CA THR A 124 -31.21 7.79 -21.25
C THR A 124 -31.13 9.30 -21.39
N VAL A 125 -31.49 9.81 -22.56
CA VAL A 125 -31.67 11.25 -22.80
C VAL A 125 -33.17 11.55 -22.65
N THR A 126 -33.56 12.44 -21.74
CA THR A 126 -34.91 12.99 -21.75
C THR A 126 -35.12 13.76 -23.05
N PRO A 127 -36.20 13.53 -23.81
CA PRO A 127 -36.49 14.32 -24.99
C PRO A 127 -36.65 15.81 -24.60
N PRO A 128 -36.23 16.76 -25.45
CA PRO A 128 -36.39 18.18 -25.16
C PRO A 128 -37.87 18.49 -24.94
N ARG A 129 -38.19 19.15 -23.82
CA ARG A 129 -39.54 19.60 -23.50
C ARG A 129 -40.04 20.51 -24.63
N PRO A 130 -41.21 20.25 -25.25
CA PRO A 130 -41.74 21.15 -26.26
C PRO A 130 -41.99 22.54 -25.63
N PRO A 131 -41.77 23.64 -26.37
CA PRO A 131 -41.95 24.98 -25.86
C PRO A 131 -43.39 25.15 -25.37
N SER A 132 -43.54 25.58 -24.11
CA SER A 132 -44.85 25.83 -23.52
C SER A 132 -45.59 26.94 -24.29
N PRO A 133 -46.89 26.79 -24.57
CA PRO A 133 -47.66 27.85 -25.21
C PRO A 133 -47.71 29.09 -24.30
N PRO A 134 -47.80 30.31 -24.87
CA PRO A 134 -47.84 31.54 -24.08
C PRO A 134 -49.07 31.55 -23.16
N PRO A 135 -48.98 32.18 -21.98
CA PRO A 135 -50.07 32.16 -21.01
C PRO A 135 -51.29 32.89 -21.57
N SER A 136 -52.42 32.17 -21.65
CA SER A 136 -53.74 32.76 -21.88
C SER A 136 -54.11 33.66 -20.70
N GLY A 137 -53.93 34.96 -20.90
CA GLY A 137 -54.45 36.01 -20.04
C GLY A 137 -55.98 36.09 -20.14
N ARG A 138 -56.61 36.22 -18.98
CA ARG A 138 -58.04 36.21 -18.72
C ARG A 138 -58.81 37.28 -19.51
N LEU A 139 -60.05 36.91 -19.83
CA LEU A 139 -61.14 37.73 -20.37
C LEU A 139 -61.30 39.08 -19.65
N ALA A 140 -61.39 40.16 -20.44
CA ALA A 140 -62.12 41.37 -20.08
C ALA A 140 -63.22 41.61 -21.12
N SER A 141 -64.46 41.56 -20.65
CA SER A 141 -65.69 41.81 -21.37
C SER A 141 -65.78 43.28 -21.81
N ILE A 142 -65.87 43.53 -23.12
CA ILE A 142 -66.49 44.76 -23.63
C ILE A 142 -67.46 44.39 -24.76
N ARG A 143 -68.72 44.69 -24.48
CA ARG A 143 -69.91 44.59 -25.32
C ARG A 143 -69.88 45.71 -26.36
N SER A 144 -70.13 45.40 -27.65
CA SER A 144 -71.10 46.11 -28.52
C SER A 144 -71.03 45.74 -30.02
N LYS A 145 -72.20 45.25 -30.48
CA LYS A 145 -72.96 45.61 -31.70
C LYS A 145 -72.50 45.17 -33.12
N SER A 146 -73.44 44.45 -33.75
CA SER A 146 -73.85 44.41 -35.19
C SER A 146 -72.81 43.92 -36.21
N SER A 147 -73.10 43.11 -37.23
CA SER A 147 -74.35 42.85 -37.98
C SER A 147 -74.18 41.61 -38.90
N ALA A 148 -75.24 40.82 -39.03
CA ALA A 148 -75.87 40.20 -40.23
C ALA A 148 -74.99 39.93 -41.48
N LEU A 149 -75.01 38.77 -42.17
CA LEU A 149 -76.07 38.15 -43.01
C LEU A 149 -75.52 36.80 -43.53
N VAL A 150 -76.21 35.65 -43.40
CA VAL A 150 -77.16 35.00 -44.35
C VAL A 150 -76.56 34.36 -45.63
N ALA A 151 -76.85 33.05 -45.74
CA ALA A 151 -77.07 32.16 -46.90
C ALA A 151 -75.90 31.72 -47.81
N LYS A 152 -75.66 30.44 -48.12
CA LYS A 152 -76.43 29.25 -48.61
C LYS A 152 -76.26 29.05 -50.13
N ARG A 153 -76.18 27.75 -50.51
CA ARG A 153 -76.40 27.09 -51.83
C ARG A 153 -75.13 26.75 -52.63
N THR A 154 -74.74 25.48 -52.74
CA THR A 154 -75.32 24.32 -53.51
C THR A 154 -75.23 24.50 -55.03
N THR A 155 -74.56 23.60 -55.76
CA THR A 155 -75.15 22.41 -56.43
C THR A 155 -74.24 21.82 -57.54
N ARG A 156 -74.15 20.47 -57.58
CA ARG A 156 -74.30 19.52 -58.73
C ARG A 156 -73.36 19.65 -59.95
N ARG A 157 -72.84 18.60 -60.60
CA ARG A 157 -73.36 17.29 -61.12
C ARG A 157 -72.12 16.40 -61.43
N SER A 158 -72.05 15.10 -61.09
CA SER A 158 -72.45 13.89 -61.87
C SER A 158 -71.77 13.74 -63.25
N ALA A 159 -71.39 12.59 -63.82
CA ALA A 159 -71.06 11.19 -63.48
C ALA A 159 -70.81 10.47 -64.85
N ALA A 160 -69.86 9.52 -64.94
CA ALA A 160 -69.76 8.36 -65.88
C ALA A 160 -68.29 7.85 -65.88
N GLU A 161 -67.94 6.66 -65.38
CA GLU A 161 -67.94 5.33 -66.07
C GLU A 161 -67.22 5.37 -67.44
N SER A 162 -66.26 4.51 -67.81
CA SER A 162 -65.90 3.14 -67.39
C SER A 162 -64.53 2.75 -67.99
N ALA A 163 -64.00 1.59 -67.58
CA ALA A 163 -62.63 1.09 -67.70
C ALA A 163 -62.19 0.54 -69.08
N SER A 164 -60.88 0.57 -69.39
CA SER A 164 -59.99 -0.62 -69.33
C SER A 164 -58.63 -0.48 -70.08
N ARG A 165 -57.58 -0.91 -69.36
CA ARG A 165 -56.39 -1.69 -69.77
C ARG A 165 -55.12 -1.04 -70.38
N SER A 166 -54.16 -0.86 -69.46
CA SER A 166 -52.73 -1.26 -69.48
C SER A 166 -51.68 -0.50 -70.31
N LYS A 167 -50.77 0.18 -69.59
CA LYS A 167 -49.31 0.04 -69.78
C LYS A 167 -48.54 0.34 -68.48
N VAL A 168 -47.58 -0.53 -68.20
CA VAL A 168 -46.65 -0.60 -67.06
C VAL A 168 -45.62 0.52 -67.15
N VAL A 169 -45.37 1.27 -66.06
CA VAL A 169 -44.14 2.05 -65.83
C VAL A 169 -43.87 2.16 -64.30
N THR A 170 -42.88 1.39 -63.86
CA THR A 170 -41.86 1.55 -62.80
C THR A 170 -42.10 2.41 -61.53
N GLU A 171 -41.76 1.79 -60.39
CA GLU A 171 -41.48 2.38 -59.07
C GLU A 171 -40.57 3.63 -59.12
N PRO A 172 -40.77 4.63 -58.24
CA PRO A 172 -39.77 5.65 -58.00
C PRO A 172 -38.62 5.06 -57.18
N LEU A 173 -37.42 5.10 -57.76
CA LEU A 173 -36.15 4.83 -57.10
C LEU A 173 -35.98 5.78 -55.89
N VAL A 174 -35.89 5.20 -54.70
CA VAL A 174 -35.42 5.88 -53.48
C VAL A 174 -33.92 6.15 -53.66
N GLN A 175 -33.53 7.43 -53.66
CA GLN A 175 -32.11 7.81 -53.68
C GLN A 175 -31.50 7.53 -52.28
N PRO A 176 -30.28 6.97 -52.19
CA PRO A 176 -29.60 6.82 -50.91
C PRO A 176 -29.14 8.20 -50.43
N GLU A 177 -29.59 8.62 -49.25
CA GLU A 177 -29.09 9.85 -48.64
C GLU A 177 -27.63 9.66 -48.25
N THR A 178 -26.74 10.42 -48.88
CA THR A 178 -25.31 10.47 -48.56
C THR A 178 -25.15 11.10 -47.18
N THR A 179 -25.01 10.28 -46.13
CA THR A 179 -24.78 10.75 -44.77
C THR A 179 -23.32 11.12 -44.57
N ILE A 180 -23.00 12.41 -44.71
CA ILE A 180 -21.66 12.97 -44.48
C ILE A 180 -21.40 13.07 -42.97
N CYS A 181 -20.20 12.65 -42.54
CA CYS A 181 -19.81 12.75 -41.14
C CYS A 181 -19.51 14.19 -40.72
N GLN A 182 -20.13 14.67 -39.64
CA GLN A 182 -20.00 16.05 -39.15
C GLN A 182 -18.66 16.37 -38.46
N ILE A 183 -17.73 15.41 -38.39
CA ILE A 183 -16.42 15.57 -37.75
C ILE A 183 -15.31 15.62 -38.79
N CYS A 184 -15.21 14.59 -39.62
CA CYS A 184 -14.18 14.51 -40.67
C CYS A 184 -14.62 15.14 -42.00
N PHE A 185 -15.93 15.38 -42.19
CA PHE A 185 -16.52 15.81 -43.47
C PHE A 185 -16.12 14.93 -44.65
N ASP A 186 -15.88 13.65 -44.39
CA ASP A 186 -15.59 12.66 -45.41
C ASP A 186 -16.90 12.08 -45.96
N ASP A 187 -16.90 11.91 -47.28
CA ASP A 187 -18.03 11.48 -48.11
C ASP A 187 -17.82 10.04 -48.60
N GLU A 188 -16.63 9.46 -48.42
CA GLU A 188 -16.39 8.03 -48.67
C GLU A 188 -17.23 7.19 -47.70
N GLN A 189 -17.71 6.04 -48.16
CA GLN A 189 -18.76 5.20 -47.54
C GLN A 189 -18.34 4.55 -46.21
N SER A 190 -17.83 5.32 -45.25
CA SER A 190 -17.56 4.85 -43.90
C SER A 190 -18.89 4.54 -43.22
N GLU A 191 -18.99 3.36 -42.62
CA GLU A 191 -20.14 2.97 -41.83
C GLU A 191 -20.40 4.01 -40.72
N MET A 192 -21.67 4.40 -40.55
CA MET A 192 -22.06 5.44 -39.60
C MET A 192 -22.68 4.80 -38.36
N ASN A 193 -22.05 5.01 -37.21
CA ASN A 193 -22.53 4.49 -35.93
C ASN A 193 -23.20 5.59 -35.11
N ALA A 194 -24.31 5.24 -34.46
CA ALA A 194 -25.04 6.11 -33.54
C ALA A 194 -25.34 5.39 -32.23
N LEU A 195 -25.32 6.17 -31.15
CA LEU A 195 -25.88 5.75 -29.87
C LEU A 195 -27.41 5.94 -29.87
N SER A 196 -28.08 5.58 -28.77
CA SER A 196 -29.53 5.75 -28.61
C SER A 196 -30.03 7.21 -28.68
N CYS A 197 -29.12 8.19 -28.65
CA CYS A 197 -29.43 9.61 -28.88
C CYS A 197 -29.67 9.96 -30.36
N GLY A 198 -29.33 9.07 -31.31
CA GLY A 198 -29.53 9.28 -32.74
C GLY A 198 -28.45 10.10 -33.46
N HIS A 199 -27.43 10.60 -32.76
CA HIS A 199 -26.28 11.28 -33.37
C HIS A 199 -25.36 10.28 -34.08
N LYS A 200 -25.18 10.44 -35.40
CA LYS A 200 -24.42 9.54 -36.27
C LYS A 200 -23.04 10.11 -36.60
N PHE A 201 -22.00 9.32 -36.41
CA PHE A 201 -20.62 9.66 -36.78
C PHE A 201 -19.91 8.45 -37.41
N CYS A 202 -18.85 8.72 -38.17
CA CYS A 202 -18.07 7.67 -38.86
C CYS A 202 -17.36 6.74 -37.86
N VAL A 203 -17.16 5.46 -38.20
CA VAL A 203 -16.43 4.51 -37.33
C VAL A 203 -15.04 5.03 -36.98
N ASP A 204 -14.30 5.59 -37.94
CA ASP A 204 -12.94 6.10 -37.72
C ASP A 204 -12.91 7.27 -36.72
N CYS A 205 -13.91 8.13 -36.80
CA CYS A 205 -14.11 9.28 -35.93
C CYS A 205 -14.39 8.82 -34.49
N TRP A 206 -15.26 7.82 -34.34
CA TRP A 206 -15.53 7.19 -33.06
C TRP A 206 -14.30 6.48 -32.52
N ALA A 207 -13.58 5.73 -33.34
CA ALA A 207 -12.38 5.00 -32.93
C ALA A 207 -11.27 5.96 -32.49
N ALA A 208 -11.02 7.05 -33.22
CA ALA A 208 -10.05 8.07 -32.85
C ALA A 208 -10.45 8.78 -31.55
N PHE A 209 -11.73 9.14 -31.40
CA PHE A 209 -12.23 9.80 -30.19
C PHE A 209 -12.14 8.90 -28.96
N ILE A 210 -12.63 7.67 -29.06
CA ILE A 210 -12.59 6.68 -27.97
C ILE A 210 -11.12 6.39 -27.59
N ARG A 211 -10.24 6.22 -28.58
CA ARG A 211 -8.81 6.00 -28.34
C ARG A 211 -8.16 7.17 -27.59
N GLY A 212 -8.43 8.41 -28.01
CA GLY A 212 -7.96 9.61 -27.31
C GLY A 212 -8.46 9.67 -25.87
N LYS A 213 -9.77 9.45 -25.66
CA LYS A 213 -10.38 9.45 -24.32
C LYS A 213 -9.82 8.39 -23.38
N ILE A 214 -9.54 7.19 -23.88
CA ILE A 214 -9.01 6.09 -23.05
C ILE A 214 -7.50 6.24 -22.82
N ARG A 215 -6.72 6.53 -23.86
CA ARG A 215 -5.24 6.52 -23.78
C ARG A 215 -4.67 7.81 -23.20
N GLU A 216 -5.22 8.96 -23.57
CA GLU A 216 -4.69 10.27 -23.17
C GLU A 216 -5.37 10.78 -21.90
N GLU A 217 -6.70 10.76 -21.86
CA GLU A 217 -7.46 11.31 -20.72
C GLU A 217 -7.74 10.29 -19.60
N GLY A 218 -7.71 8.99 -19.91
CA GLY A 218 -7.96 7.92 -18.93
C GLY A 218 -9.41 7.84 -18.46
N GLU A 219 -10.37 8.32 -19.25
CA GLU A 219 -11.79 8.31 -18.90
C GLU A 219 -12.42 6.92 -19.10
N ILE A 220 -13.17 6.44 -18.09
CA ILE A 220 -13.97 5.20 -18.18
C ILE A 220 -15.33 5.41 -18.86
N ASN A 221 -15.88 6.62 -18.74
CA ASN A 221 -17.24 6.98 -19.12
C ASN A 221 -17.21 7.90 -20.36
N ILE A 222 -17.25 7.29 -21.54
CA ILE A 222 -17.13 8.03 -22.80
C ILE A 222 -18.49 8.57 -23.22
N ARG A 223 -18.63 9.90 -23.28
CA ARG A 223 -19.86 10.56 -23.71
C ARG A 223 -19.99 10.60 -25.23
N CYS A 224 -21.21 10.84 -25.71
CA CYS A 224 -21.48 11.12 -27.10
C CYS A 224 -20.69 12.35 -27.59
N MET A 225 -20.22 12.30 -28.84
CA MET A 225 -19.44 13.40 -29.45
C MET A 225 -20.28 14.65 -29.77
N ALA A 226 -21.62 14.57 -29.72
CA ALA A 226 -22.49 15.71 -29.98
C ALA A 226 -22.51 16.70 -28.81
N SER A 227 -22.54 18.00 -29.13
CA SER A 227 -22.70 19.08 -28.16
C SER A 227 -23.98 18.91 -27.34
N GLU A 228 -23.90 19.12 -26.02
CA GLU A 228 -25.02 19.01 -25.07
C GLU A 228 -25.62 17.59 -24.89
N CYS A 229 -25.00 16.55 -25.46
CA CYS A 229 -25.42 15.17 -25.22
C CYS A 229 -24.70 14.59 -23.99
N SER A 230 -25.46 14.20 -22.96
CA SER A 230 -24.93 13.55 -21.75
C SER A 230 -24.96 12.01 -21.81
N LEU A 231 -25.34 11.44 -22.96
CA LEU A 231 -25.43 9.99 -23.13
C LEU A 231 -24.03 9.37 -23.12
N ILE A 232 -23.84 8.29 -22.36
CA ILE A 232 -22.60 7.52 -22.27
C ILE A 232 -22.68 6.32 -23.22
N ALA A 233 -21.58 6.05 -23.93
CA ALA A 233 -21.45 4.91 -24.80
C ALA A 233 -21.41 3.60 -23.97
N PRO A 234 -22.28 2.61 -24.27
CA PRO A 234 -22.22 1.28 -23.70
C PRO A 234 -20.88 0.58 -23.95
N ASP A 235 -20.49 -0.34 -23.06
CA ASP A 235 -19.23 -1.09 -23.22
C ASP A 235 -19.26 -1.98 -24.46
N SER A 236 -20.42 -2.59 -24.78
CA SER A 236 -20.64 -3.33 -26.02
C SER A 236 -20.33 -2.49 -27.27
N PHE A 237 -20.79 -1.24 -27.30
CA PHE A 237 -20.55 -0.30 -28.39
C PHE A 237 -19.06 0.04 -28.54
N ILE A 238 -18.37 0.29 -27.42
CA ILE A 238 -16.92 0.55 -27.41
C ILE A 238 -16.16 -0.64 -27.99
N ARG A 239 -16.50 -1.88 -27.60
CA ARG A 239 -15.88 -3.10 -28.14
C ARG A 239 -16.16 -3.29 -29.63
N THR A 240 -17.36 -2.97 -30.11
CA THR A 240 -17.71 -3.07 -31.54
C THR A 240 -16.90 -2.07 -32.37
N VAL A 241 -16.81 -0.81 -31.95
CA VAL A 241 -16.06 0.23 -32.67
C VAL A 241 -14.55 -0.05 -32.68
N LEU A 242 -14.01 -0.57 -31.59
CA LEU A 242 -12.57 -0.85 -31.44
C LEU A 242 -12.18 -2.29 -31.83
N SER A 243 -12.98 -3.00 -32.63
CA SER A 243 -12.75 -4.41 -32.95
C SER A 243 -11.40 -4.72 -33.62
N GLY A 244 -10.65 -3.72 -34.08
CA GLY A 244 -9.26 -3.83 -34.57
C GLY A 244 -8.15 -3.34 -33.62
N ASP A 245 -8.45 -2.86 -32.40
CA ASP A 245 -7.48 -2.30 -31.44
C ASP A 245 -7.64 -2.91 -30.03
N ASP A 246 -7.18 -4.16 -29.90
CA ASP A 246 -7.27 -4.94 -28.66
C ASP A 246 -6.52 -4.30 -27.47
N ASP A 247 -5.44 -3.58 -27.75
CA ASP A 247 -4.66 -2.88 -26.71
C ASP A 247 -5.47 -1.77 -26.03
N THR A 248 -6.24 -1.00 -26.81
CA THR A 248 -7.11 0.04 -26.26
C THR A 248 -8.27 -0.56 -25.47
N ILE A 249 -8.82 -1.70 -25.91
CA ILE A 249 -9.87 -2.43 -25.18
C ILE A 249 -9.33 -2.94 -23.84
N LYS A 250 -8.14 -3.55 -23.83
CA LYS A 250 -7.45 -3.98 -22.59
C LYS A 250 -7.22 -2.82 -21.64
N ARG A 251 -6.79 -1.67 -22.16
CA ARG A 251 -6.59 -0.45 -21.36
C ARG A 251 -7.91 0.05 -20.75
N HIS A 252 -9.00 0.04 -21.51
CA HIS A 252 -10.33 0.40 -21.00
C HIS A 252 -10.79 -0.56 -19.89
N GLN A 253 -10.64 -1.86 -20.11
CA GLN A 253 -10.94 -2.89 -19.10
C GLN A 253 -10.13 -2.66 -17.82
N GLU A 254 -8.83 -2.40 -17.95
CA GLU A 254 -7.95 -2.10 -16.82
C GLU A 254 -8.37 -0.82 -16.07
N LEU A 255 -8.83 0.23 -16.77
CA LEU A 255 -9.37 1.43 -16.13
C LEU A 255 -10.66 1.14 -15.35
N ILE A 256 -11.55 0.31 -15.87
CA ILE A 256 -12.78 -0.11 -15.18
C ILE A 256 -12.43 -0.90 -13.91
N VAL A 257 -11.51 -1.87 -14.03
CA VAL A 257 -11.01 -2.64 -12.88
C VAL A 257 -10.37 -1.71 -11.85
N ARG A 258 -9.60 -0.71 -12.31
CA ARG A 258 -9.00 0.30 -11.42
C ARG A 258 -10.03 1.09 -10.65
N HIS A 259 -11.09 1.51 -11.33
CA HIS A 259 -12.20 2.24 -10.72
C HIS A 259 -13.00 1.37 -9.74
N TYR A 260 -13.26 0.09 -10.07
CA TYR A 260 -13.95 -0.83 -9.17
C TYR A 260 -13.21 -1.01 -7.84
N VAL A 261 -11.91 -1.28 -7.91
CA VAL A 261 -11.07 -1.47 -6.72
C VAL A 261 -10.92 -0.18 -5.92
N SER A 262 -10.81 1.00 -6.56
CA SER A 262 -10.71 2.27 -5.82
C SER A 262 -12.00 2.63 -5.07
N CYS A 263 -13.15 2.16 -5.54
CA CYS A 263 -14.43 2.30 -4.86
C CYS A 263 -14.60 1.31 -3.69
N ASN A 264 -13.92 0.16 -3.71
CA ASN A 264 -14.06 -0.88 -2.70
C ASN A 264 -12.96 -0.79 -1.62
N LYS A 265 -13.35 -0.44 -0.40
CA LYS A 265 -12.41 -0.30 0.74
C LYS A 265 -11.70 -1.60 1.14
N ASN A 266 -12.26 -2.75 0.76
CA ASN A 266 -11.67 -4.05 1.08
C ASN A 266 -10.63 -4.47 0.05
N LEU A 267 -10.52 -3.80 -1.11
CA LEU A 267 -9.61 -4.14 -2.18
C LEU A 267 -8.57 -3.04 -2.39
N LYS A 268 -7.34 -3.43 -2.74
CA LYS A 268 -6.29 -2.48 -3.10
C LYS A 268 -5.33 -3.10 -4.12
N PHE A 269 -4.94 -2.33 -5.13
CA PHE A 269 -3.91 -2.78 -6.07
C PHE A 269 -2.54 -2.85 -5.42
N CYS A 270 -1.74 -3.77 -5.94
CA CYS A 270 -0.30 -3.73 -5.77
C CYS A 270 0.25 -2.39 -6.31
N PRO A 271 1.04 -1.63 -5.52
CA PRO A 271 1.61 -0.36 -5.96
C PRO A 271 2.81 -0.53 -6.92
N TYR A 272 3.34 -1.75 -7.04
CA TYR A 272 4.53 -2.02 -7.84
C TYR A 272 4.23 -1.87 -9.35
N PRO A 273 5.07 -1.12 -10.10
CA PRO A 273 4.88 -0.94 -11.53
C PRO A 273 4.78 -2.27 -12.29
N GLY A 274 3.79 -2.39 -13.16
CA GLY A 274 3.57 -3.57 -13.99
C GLY A 274 2.87 -4.75 -13.27
N CYS A 275 2.60 -4.65 -11.97
CA CYS A 275 1.82 -5.66 -11.26
C CYS A 275 0.31 -5.37 -11.38
N THR A 276 -0.46 -6.36 -11.84
CA THR A 276 -1.94 -6.26 -11.98
C THR A 276 -2.71 -6.94 -10.85
N TYR A 277 -2.01 -7.44 -9.84
CA TYR A 277 -2.62 -8.16 -8.72
C TYR A 277 -3.29 -7.19 -7.74
N THR A 278 -4.37 -7.65 -7.13
CA THR A 278 -5.14 -6.95 -6.11
C THR A 278 -5.11 -7.74 -4.81
N VAL A 279 -5.07 -7.07 -3.67
CA VAL A 279 -5.18 -7.71 -2.36
C VAL A 279 -6.52 -7.36 -1.75
N SER A 280 -7.17 -8.35 -1.13
CA SER A 280 -8.38 -8.20 -0.34
C SER A 280 -8.03 -8.27 1.15
N CYS A 281 -8.36 -7.23 1.91
CA CYS A 281 -8.12 -7.18 3.35
C CYS A 281 -9.29 -6.52 4.08
N PRO A 282 -10.36 -7.27 4.41
CA PRO A 282 -11.53 -6.73 5.10
C PRO A 282 -11.21 -6.17 6.49
N SER A 283 -10.27 -6.78 7.20
CA SER A 283 -9.85 -6.37 8.55
C SER A 283 -9.22 -4.97 8.58
N ALA A 284 -8.66 -4.51 7.46
CA ALA A 284 -8.02 -3.20 7.32
C ALA A 284 -8.92 -2.13 6.67
N ALA A 285 -10.17 -2.46 6.35
CA ALA A 285 -11.06 -1.58 5.60
C ALA A 285 -11.58 -0.38 6.41
N SER A 286 -11.56 -0.49 7.75
CA SER A 286 -11.96 0.60 8.65
C SER A 286 -10.76 1.46 9.06
N LYS A 287 -10.93 2.79 9.05
CA LYS A 287 -9.94 3.74 9.55
C LYS A 287 -9.60 3.50 11.03
N SER A 288 -10.55 3.01 11.82
CA SER A 288 -10.33 2.70 13.25
C SER A 288 -9.48 1.45 13.47
N ALA A 289 -9.36 0.56 12.48
CA ALA A 289 -8.48 -0.61 12.60
C ALA A 289 -7.00 -0.21 12.38
N LEU A 290 -6.75 0.85 11.62
CA LEU A 290 -5.40 1.34 11.28
C LEU A 290 -4.69 2.04 12.45
N THR A 291 -5.38 2.25 13.56
CA THR A 291 -4.81 2.76 14.81
C THR A 291 -4.27 1.63 15.69
N THR A 292 -4.77 0.41 15.53
CA THR A 292 -4.34 -0.76 16.32
C THR A 292 -3.52 -1.76 15.52
N ILE A 293 -3.71 -1.80 14.21
CA ILE A 293 -3.12 -2.80 13.31
C ILE A 293 -2.41 -2.10 12.16
N VAL A 294 -1.25 -2.63 11.79
CA VAL A 294 -0.51 -2.25 10.58
C VAL A 294 -0.65 -3.37 9.55
N PRO A 295 -1.56 -3.25 8.56
CA PRO A 295 -1.88 -4.32 7.64
C PRO A 295 -0.85 -4.41 6.52
N THR A 296 0.32 -4.96 6.83
CA THR A 296 1.35 -5.28 5.83
C THR A 296 0.94 -6.55 5.08
N VAL A 297 0.82 -6.45 3.76
CA VAL A 297 0.32 -7.52 2.89
C VAL A 297 1.29 -7.79 1.74
N HIS A 298 1.21 -8.98 1.14
CA HIS A 298 1.91 -9.30 -0.11
C HIS A 298 0.93 -9.57 -1.24
N CYS A 299 1.26 -9.16 -2.46
CA CYS A 299 0.34 -9.35 -3.61
C CYS A 299 0.32 -10.77 -4.18
N GLY A 300 1.28 -11.64 -3.82
CA GLY A 300 1.40 -13.01 -4.33
C GLY A 300 2.03 -13.15 -5.73
N ALA A 301 2.21 -12.05 -6.47
CA ALA A 301 2.93 -12.06 -7.75
C ALA A 301 4.46 -12.23 -7.58
N SER A 302 5.01 -11.70 -6.48
CA SER A 302 6.41 -11.86 -6.09
C SER A 302 6.50 -11.78 -4.56
N GLU A 303 7.44 -12.50 -3.98
CA GLU A 303 7.73 -12.50 -2.54
C GLU A 303 8.16 -11.11 -2.03
N ASN A 304 8.72 -10.27 -2.92
CA ASN A 304 9.24 -8.95 -2.57
C ASN A 304 8.21 -7.81 -2.68
N HIS A 305 6.99 -8.10 -3.14
CA HIS A 305 5.93 -7.10 -3.26
C HIS A 305 5.17 -6.96 -1.95
N ILE A 306 5.80 -6.28 -0.99
CA ILE A 306 5.29 -6.08 0.37
C ILE A 306 4.95 -4.60 0.57
N PHE A 307 3.71 -4.31 0.95
CA PHE A 307 3.23 -2.94 1.15
C PHE A 307 2.14 -2.88 2.22
N CYS A 308 1.90 -1.69 2.75
CA CYS A 308 0.79 -1.50 3.70
C CYS A 308 -0.54 -1.33 2.95
N PHE A 309 -1.55 -2.10 3.31
CA PHE A 309 -2.91 -1.95 2.79
C PHE A 309 -3.55 -0.62 3.22
N GLY A 310 -3.33 -0.21 4.47
CA GLY A 310 -4.01 0.92 5.11
C GLY A 310 -3.55 2.32 4.69
N CYS A 311 -2.34 2.47 4.14
CA CYS A 311 -1.79 3.78 3.77
C CYS A 311 -1.10 3.77 2.41
N SER A 312 -0.64 4.93 1.94
CA SER A 312 0.07 5.08 0.66
C SER A 312 1.57 4.76 0.74
N ILE A 313 2.00 4.01 1.76
CA ILE A 313 3.40 3.62 1.94
C ILE A 313 3.59 2.27 1.27
N ASP A 314 4.40 2.26 0.21
CA ASP A 314 4.70 1.09 -0.61
C ASP A 314 5.82 0.24 0.01
N ALA A 315 5.78 0.06 1.33
CA ALA A 315 6.74 -0.72 2.11
C ALA A 315 6.11 -1.16 3.43
N ASP A 316 6.73 -2.15 4.07
CA ASP A 316 6.44 -2.46 5.47
C ASP A 316 6.88 -1.29 6.35
N HIS A 317 5.96 -0.79 7.17
CA HIS A 317 6.22 0.28 8.13
C HIS A 317 5.93 -0.13 9.58
N ARG A 318 5.87 -1.44 9.85
CA ARG A 318 5.86 -1.92 11.23
C ARG A 318 7.17 -1.53 11.95
N PRO A 319 7.11 -1.13 13.23
CA PRO A 319 5.96 -1.22 14.13
C PRO A 319 5.07 0.04 14.18
N VAL A 320 5.35 1.08 13.39
CA VAL A 320 4.62 2.36 13.50
C VAL A 320 3.25 2.28 12.82
N ILE A 321 2.22 2.86 13.44
CA ILE A 321 0.87 2.94 12.86
C ILE A 321 0.79 3.89 11.67
N CYS A 322 -0.17 3.66 10.77
CA CYS A 322 -0.33 4.42 9.52
C CYS A 322 -0.39 5.95 9.73
N PRO A 323 -1.18 6.49 10.71
CA PRO A 323 -1.25 7.93 10.92
C PRO A 323 0.10 8.55 11.31
N VAL A 324 0.85 7.90 12.19
CA VAL A 324 2.15 8.37 12.67
C VAL A 324 3.22 8.27 11.57
N ALA A 325 3.20 7.19 10.78
CA ALA A 325 4.07 7.06 9.61
C ALA A 325 3.85 8.20 8.60
N LYS A 326 2.59 8.56 8.34
CA LYS A 326 2.23 9.69 7.48
C LYS A 326 2.70 11.04 8.04
N LEU A 327 2.56 11.26 9.34
CA LEU A 327 3.08 12.45 10.02
C LEU A 327 4.61 12.55 9.90
N TRP A 328 5.32 11.44 10.09
CA TRP A 328 6.77 11.39 9.92
C TRP A 328 7.20 11.74 8.50
N LEU A 329 6.59 11.12 7.48
CA LEU A 329 6.93 11.39 6.08
C LEU A 329 6.62 12.83 5.67
N LYS A 330 5.49 13.38 6.12
CA LYS A 330 5.16 14.79 5.90
C LYS A 330 6.20 15.71 6.54
N LYS A 331 6.60 15.43 7.79
CA LYS A 331 7.65 16.19 8.47
C LYS A 331 8.99 16.12 7.74
N CYS A 332 9.37 14.93 7.25
CA CYS A 332 10.57 14.76 6.43
C CYS A 332 10.55 15.58 5.14
N GLN A 333 9.37 15.76 4.54
CA GLN A 333 9.18 16.57 3.35
C GLN A 333 9.29 18.07 3.67
N ASP A 334 8.61 18.52 4.74
CA ASP A 334 8.57 19.92 5.16
C ASP A 334 9.95 20.41 5.67
N ASP A 335 10.68 19.58 6.42
CA ASP A 335 11.99 19.92 7.01
C ASP A 335 13.19 19.49 6.12
N SER A 336 12.94 19.12 4.86
CA SER A 336 13.93 18.54 3.94
C SER A 336 15.13 19.46 3.65
N GLU A 337 14.93 20.78 3.62
CA GLU A 337 16.01 21.76 3.37
C GLU A 337 17.03 21.84 4.52
N THR A 338 16.60 21.63 5.77
CA THR A 338 17.50 21.63 6.94
C THR A 338 18.20 20.29 7.12
N ALA A 339 17.53 19.18 6.78
CA ALA A 339 18.07 17.83 6.86
C ALA A 339 19.07 17.51 5.72
N ASN A 340 18.84 18.04 4.51
CA ASN A 340 19.71 17.82 3.36
C ASN A 340 21.12 18.42 3.51
N TRP A 341 21.29 19.46 4.33
CA TRP A 341 22.61 20.02 4.63
C TRP A 341 23.55 18.99 5.30
N ILE A 342 22.99 18.04 6.08
CA ILE A 342 23.76 17.12 6.95
C ILE A 342 24.03 15.76 6.28
N LYS A 343 23.43 15.48 5.12
CA LYS A 343 23.53 14.18 4.45
C LYS A 343 24.76 14.09 3.54
N SER A 344 25.95 14.22 4.12
CA SER A 344 27.18 13.86 3.43
C SER A 344 27.41 12.35 3.58
N ASN A 345 27.59 11.64 2.45
CA ASN A 345 28.04 10.23 2.44
C ASN A 345 29.47 10.06 3.00
N THR A 346 30.10 11.19 3.32
CA THR A 346 31.44 11.31 3.88
C THR A 346 31.37 11.98 5.25
N LYS A 347 32.07 11.41 6.23
CA LYS A 347 32.27 12.00 7.57
C LYS A 347 33.76 12.01 7.91
N GLU A 348 34.16 12.77 8.91
CA GLU A 348 35.54 12.84 9.38
C GLU A 348 35.75 11.97 10.62
N CYS A 349 36.89 11.29 10.71
CA CYS A 349 37.24 10.51 11.90
C CYS A 349 37.40 11.43 13.13
N SER A 350 36.73 11.13 14.23
CA SER A 350 36.78 11.93 15.47
C SER A 350 38.17 11.99 16.12
N LYS A 351 39.07 11.04 15.83
CA LYS A 351 40.46 11.05 16.33
C LYS A 351 41.48 11.71 15.42
N CYS A 352 41.39 11.49 14.10
CA CYS A 352 42.47 11.89 13.16
C CYS A 352 41.99 12.76 12.00
N GLN A 353 40.70 13.10 11.97
CA GLN A 353 40.04 13.97 10.97
C GLN A 353 40.21 13.51 9.52
N SER A 354 40.62 12.26 9.29
CA SER A 354 40.62 11.70 7.94
C SER A 354 39.19 11.55 7.46
N THR A 355 38.91 11.97 6.22
CA THR A 355 37.64 11.75 5.55
C THR A 355 37.41 10.25 5.33
N ILE A 356 36.22 9.77 5.69
CA ILE A 356 35.77 8.37 5.59
C ILE A 356 34.43 8.37 4.83
N GLU A 357 34.33 7.49 3.83
CA GLU A 357 33.10 7.24 3.07
C GLU A 357 32.44 5.95 3.57
N LYS A 358 31.10 5.93 3.63
CA LYS A 358 30.35 4.72 4.01
C LYS A 358 30.33 3.72 2.85
N ASN A 359 30.97 2.57 3.03
CA ASN A 359 31.14 1.53 2.00
C ASN A 359 30.43 0.20 2.31
N GLY A 360 29.54 0.20 3.30
CA GLY A 360 28.79 -0.96 3.79
C GLY A 360 27.54 -0.56 4.56
N GLY A 361 26.69 -1.54 4.86
CA GLY A 361 25.48 -1.33 5.64
C GLY A 361 25.75 -1.25 7.14
N CYS A 362 26.83 -1.89 7.62
CA CYS A 362 27.22 -1.90 9.02
C CYS A 362 27.56 -0.49 9.55
N ASN A 363 27.11 -0.18 10.76
CA ASN A 363 27.41 1.07 11.44
C ASN A 363 28.69 1.01 12.30
N HIS A 364 29.27 -0.17 12.51
CA HIS A 364 30.60 -0.35 13.07
C HIS A 364 31.65 0.02 12.02
N MET A 365 32.46 1.05 12.28
CA MET A 365 33.49 1.49 11.34
C MET A 365 34.87 1.56 11.97
N THR A 366 35.87 1.07 11.24
CA THR A 366 37.29 1.16 11.62
C THR A 366 38.02 2.16 10.73
N CYS A 367 38.64 3.18 11.33
CA CYS A 367 39.41 4.18 10.58
C CYS A 367 40.64 3.54 9.92
N LYS A 368 40.81 3.68 8.59
CA LYS A 368 41.96 3.13 7.87
C LYS A 368 43.32 3.72 8.30
N LYS A 369 43.34 4.99 8.72
CA LYS A 369 44.56 5.73 9.09
C LYS A 369 44.99 5.48 10.53
N CYS A 370 44.07 5.55 11.49
CA CYS A 370 44.40 5.45 12.92
C CYS A 370 43.86 4.20 13.63
N LYS A 371 43.15 3.32 12.90
CA LYS A 371 42.56 2.07 13.41
C LYS A 371 41.59 2.23 14.57
N TYR A 372 41.11 3.45 14.80
CA TYR A 372 40.06 3.73 15.78
C TYR A 372 38.71 3.17 15.30
N GLU A 373 38.03 2.45 16.18
CA GLU A 373 36.71 1.86 15.97
C GLU A 373 35.63 2.76 16.58
N PHE A 374 34.62 3.10 15.77
CA PHE A 374 33.60 4.05 16.15
C PHE A 374 32.26 3.74 15.47
N CYS A 375 31.19 4.29 16.04
CA CYS A 375 29.85 4.21 15.45
C CYS A 375 29.64 5.31 14.42
N TRP A 376 29.22 4.94 13.21
CA TRP A 376 28.95 5.90 12.13
C TRP A 376 27.84 6.90 12.46
N VAL A 377 26.88 6.52 13.31
CA VAL A 377 25.73 7.36 13.65
C VAL A 377 26.14 8.48 14.61
N CYS A 378 26.70 8.13 15.77
CA CYS A 378 27.01 9.08 16.85
C CYS A 378 28.46 9.56 16.87
N MET A 379 29.36 8.96 16.08
CA MET A 379 30.81 9.24 16.08
C MET A 379 31.55 8.91 17.40
N GLY A 380 30.85 8.27 18.33
CA GLY A 380 31.38 7.78 19.61
C GLY A 380 32.15 6.45 19.49
N PRO A 381 32.92 6.08 20.53
CA PRO A 381 33.69 4.84 20.57
C PRO A 381 32.78 3.61 20.46
N TRP A 382 33.18 2.63 19.64
CA TRP A 382 32.40 1.39 19.49
C TRP A 382 32.42 0.53 20.75
N SER A 383 33.52 0.55 21.51
CA SER A 383 33.69 -0.24 22.74
C SER A 383 32.66 0.04 23.84
N GLU A 384 32.04 1.23 23.84
CA GLU A 384 31.00 1.59 24.82
C GLU A 384 29.61 1.09 24.36
N HIS A 385 29.42 0.83 23.07
CA HIS A 385 28.17 0.30 22.54
C HIS A 385 27.97 -1.15 23.02
N GLY A 386 26.80 -1.42 23.60
CA GLY A 386 26.46 -2.72 24.21
C GLY A 386 26.66 -2.78 25.71
N THR A 387 27.15 -1.71 26.35
CA THR A 387 27.10 -1.56 27.80
C THR A 387 25.73 -1.01 28.24
N SER A 388 25.25 -1.37 29.44
CA SER A 388 23.94 -0.91 29.94
C SER A 388 23.85 0.60 30.17
N TRP A 389 24.98 1.30 30.28
CA TRP A 389 25.04 2.73 30.62
C TRP A 389 25.14 3.64 29.39
N TYR A 390 25.60 3.14 28.24
CA TYR A 390 25.74 3.92 27.01
C TYR A 390 24.61 3.63 26.03
N ASN A 391 23.75 4.64 25.78
CA ASN A 391 22.60 4.50 24.89
C ASN A 391 22.73 5.44 23.68
N CYS A 392 23.15 4.89 22.54
CA CYS A 392 23.26 5.64 21.28
C CYS A 392 21.89 5.98 20.67
N ASN A 393 20.88 5.14 20.88
CA ASN A 393 19.56 5.28 20.26
C ASN A 393 18.67 6.34 20.93
N ARG A 394 18.80 6.51 22.26
CA ARG A 394 18.01 7.46 23.06
C ARG A 394 18.45 8.91 22.84
N TYR A 395 17.49 9.84 22.85
CA TYR A 395 17.78 11.28 22.83
C TYR A 395 17.72 11.85 24.24
N ASP A 396 18.81 12.43 24.73
CA ASP A 396 18.83 13.08 26.03
C ASP A 396 18.24 14.50 25.95
N GLU A 397 17.01 14.63 26.45
CA GLU A 397 16.30 15.92 26.50
C GLU A 397 16.78 16.84 27.63
N SER A 398 17.68 16.40 28.52
CA SER A 398 18.23 17.22 29.62
C SER A 398 18.86 18.52 29.11
N SER A 399 19.46 18.48 27.91
CA SER A 399 20.03 19.62 27.19
C SER A 399 19.00 20.69 26.77
N GLY A 400 17.71 20.35 26.67
CA GLY A 400 16.64 21.24 26.21
C GLY A 400 15.71 21.76 27.32
N VAL A 401 15.63 21.10 28.48
CA VAL A 401 14.73 21.48 29.58
C VAL A 401 15.15 22.81 30.25
N GLU A 402 16.41 23.21 30.11
CA GLU A 402 16.94 24.47 30.63
C GLU A 402 16.75 25.68 29.69
N ALA A 403 16.19 25.47 28.49
CA ALA A 403 15.99 26.49 27.47
C ALA A 403 14.85 27.46 27.82
N ARG A 404 15.16 28.54 28.55
CA ARG A 404 14.20 29.60 28.91
C ARG A 404 13.66 30.36 27.68
N ASP A 405 14.46 30.47 26.62
CA ASP A 405 14.13 31.28 25.44
C ASP A 405 13.42 30.51 24.32
N ALA A 406 12.54 31.19 23.57
CA ALA A 406 11.82 30.61 22.44
C ALA A 406 12.76 30.08 21.34
N GLN A 407 13.89 30.76 21.12
CA GLN A 407 14.93 30.34 20.19
C GLN A 407 15.62 29.04 20.64
N ALA A 408 15.88 28.90 21.94
CA ALA A 408 16.49 27.70 22.50
C ALA A 408 15.55 26.48 22.42
N ARG A 409 14.23 26.67 22.63
CA ARG A 409 13.22 25.62 22.39
C ARG A 409 13.14 25.18 20.92
N SER A 410 13.20 26.13 19.99
CA SER A 410 13.23 25.83 18.55
C SER A 410 14.48 25.05 18.17
N ARG A 411 15.64 25.41 18.73
CA ARG A 411 16.90 24.69 18.50
C ARG A 411 16.86 23.27 19.06
N ALA A 412 16.42 23.09 20.31
CA ALA A 412 16.29 21.77 20.92
C ALA A 412 15.31 20.87 20.15
N SER A 413 14.22 21.44 19.63
CA SER A 413 13.25 20.70 18.80
C SER A 413 13.86 20.25 17.46
N LEU A 414 14.71 21.09 16.85
CA LEU A 414 15.44 20.75 15.65
C LEU A 414 16.52 19.69 15.91
N GLU A 415 17.30 19.83 16.97
CA GLU A 415 18.32 18.85 17.37
C GLU A 415 17.69 17.48 17.65
N ARG A 416 16.55 17.46 18.35
CA ARG A 416 15.74 16.25 18.54
C ARG A 416 15.30 15.65 17.21
N TYR A 417 14.75 16.46 16.29
CA TYR A 417 14.35 15.96 14.97
C TYR A 417 15.54 15.37 14.21
N LEU A 418 16.68 16.06 14.16
CA LEU A 418 17.88 15.59 13.48
C LEU A 418 18.41 14.29 14.09
N HIS A 419 18.33 14.11 15.41
CA HIS A 419 18.72 12.85 16.06
C HIS A 419 17.95 11.64 15.51
N TYR A 420 16.62 11.72 15.47
CA TYR A 420 15.77 10.63 14.99
C TYR A 420 15.81 10.52 13.46
N TYR A 421 15.85 11.64 12.73
CA TYR A 421 15.94 11.66 11.27
C TYR A 421 17.24 11.02 10.77
N ASN A 422 18.38 11.37 11.35
CA ASN A 422 19.67 10.82 10.95
C ASN A 422 19.70 9.30 11.11
N ARG A 423 19.11 8.77 12.19
CA ARG A 423 19.01 7.32 12.42
C ARG A 423 18.05 6.64 11.46
N TRP A 424 16.85 7.20 11.26
CA TRP A 424 15.89 6.74 10.27
C TRP A 424 16.49 6.68 8.86
N ALA A 425 17.14 7.76 8.42
CA ALA A 425 17.76 7.87 7.10
C ALA A 425 18.99 6.94 6.98
N ASN A 426 19.74 6.76 8.06
CA ASN A 426 20.88 5.85 8.08
C ASN A 426 20.45 4.39 7.91
N HIS A 427 19.40 3.94 8.59
CA HIS A 427 18.87 2.58 8.40
C HIS A 427 18.30 2.37 6.99
N GLU A 428 17.65 3.37 6.40
CA GLU A 428 17.23 3.32 5.01
C GLU A 428 18.41 3.18 4.04
N GLN A 429 19.46 3.96 4.24
CA GLN A 429 20.66 3.88 3.40
C GLN A 429 21.41 2.57 3.61
N SER A 430 21.57 2.12 4.86
CA SER A 430 22.20 0.84 5.18
C SER A 430 21.46 -0.33 4.54
N ALA A 431 20.13 -0.33 4.52
CA ALA A 431 19.36 -1.38 3.86
C ALA A 431 19.54 -1.37 2.35
N LYS A 432 19.66 -0.20 1.71
CA LYS A 432 20.01 -0.11 0.29
C LYS A 432 21.40 -0.69 0.01
N LEU A 433 22.38 -0.39 0.86
CA LEU A 433 23.72 -0.98 0.74
C LEU A 433 23.75 -2.48 1.02
N SER A 434 22.81 -3.00 1.82
CA SER A 434 22.63 -4.45 2.01
C SER A 434 22.18 -5.17 0.72
N VAL A 435 21.57 -4.48 -0.25
CA VAL A 435 21.29 -5.07 -1.58
C VAL A 435 22.59 -5.32 -2.35
N ASP A 436 23.56 -4.41 -2.27
CA ASP A 436 24.89 -4.64 -2.84
C ASP A 436 25.62 -5.77 -2.11
N LEU A 437 25.38 -5.92 -0.80
CA LEU A 437 25.87 -7.05 -0.02
C LEU A 437 25.25 -8.36 -0.52
N TYR A 438 23.95 -8.40 -0.84
CA TYR A 438 23.29 -9.57 -1.41
C TYR A 438 23.99 -10.05 -2.69
N ALA A 439 24.26 -9.16 -3.64
CA ALA A 439 24.97 -9.49 -4.88
C ALA A 439 26.42 -9.99 -4.62
N LYS A 440 27.13 -9.37 -3.67
CA LYS A 440 28.46 -9.82 -3.25
C LYS A 440 28.41 -11.19 -2.58
N THR A 441 27.40 -11.43 -1.75
CA THR A 441 27.18 -12.69 -1.04
C THR A 441 26.83 -13.81 -2.03
N GLU A 442 25.98 -13.58 -3.03
CA GLU A 442 25.70 -14.57 -4.08
C GLU A 442 26.98 -14.97 -4.83
N LYS A 443 27.81 -14.00 -5.23
CA LYS A 443 29.09 -14.30 -5.86
C LYS A 443 30.03 -15.09 -4.93
N LYS A 444 30.10 -14.72 -3.65
CA LYS A 444 30.87 -15.48 -2.64
C LYS A 444 30.31 -16.89 -2.46
N MET A 445 28.99 -17.08 -2.54
CA MET A 445 28.34 -18.40 -2.46
C MET A 445 28.72 -19.29 -3.65
N GLU A 446 28.76 -18.74 -4.87
CA GLU A 446 29.25 -19.45 -6.07
C GLU A 446 30.73 -19.84 -5.93
N GLU A 447 31.58 -18.92 -5.45
CA GLU A 447 33.00 -19.20 -5.20
C GLU A 447 33.21 -20.29 -4.13
N MET A 448 32.39 -20.29 -3.07
CA MET A 448 32.39 -21.34 -2.03
C MET A 448 31.94 -22.70 -2.55
N GLN A 449 30.96 -22.75 -3.46
CA GLN A 449 30.54 -24.01 -4.10
C GLN A 449 31.68 -24.64 -4.91
N ILE A 450 32.41 -23.82 -5.68
CA ILE A 450 33.50 -24.28 -6.54
C ILE A 450 34.72 -24.71 -5.70
N THR A 451 35.04 -23.97 -4.64
CA THR A 451 36.30 -24.15 -3.89
C THR A 451 36.19 -25.16 -2.75
N SER A 452 35.02 -25.28 -2.11
CA SER A 452 34.86 -26.01 -0.84
C SER A 452 33.97 -27.26 -0.93
N ASN A 453 33.56 -27.67 -2.13
CA ASN A 453 32.71 -28.85 -2.37
C ASN A 453 31.40 -28.85 -1.57
N LEU A 454 30.88 -27.66 -1.23
CA LEU A 454 29.61 -27.47 -0.54
C LEU A 454 28.45 -27.51 -1.53
N THR A 455 27.34 -28.09 -1.10
CA THR A 455 26.11 -28.18 -1.91
C THR A 455 25.38 -26.83 -1.96
N TRP A 456 24.52 -26.65 -2.96
CA TRP A 456 23.71 -25.44 -3.12
C TRP A 456 22.85 -25.11 -1.89
N ILE A 457 22.38 -26.14 -1.16
CA ILE A 457 21.58 -26.00 0.07
C ILE A 457 22.43 -25.40 1.20
N GLU A 458 23.70 -25.80 1.29
CA GLU A 458 24.60 -25.41 2.38
C GLU A 458 25.08 -23.97 2.33
N VAL A 459 24.86 -23.26 1.22
CA VAL A 459 25.20 -21.84 1.09
C VAL A 459 23.99 -20.91 1.29
N GLN A 460 22.74 -21.44 1.28
CA GLN A 460 21.52 -20.63 1.42
C GLN A 460 21.40 -19.89 2.77
N PHE A 461 22.13 -20.30 3.81
CA PHE A 461 22.13 -19.62 5.10
C PHE A 461 22.57 -18.14 4.99
N ALA A 462 23.51 -17.84 4.09
CA ALA A 462 24.00 -16.47 3.90
C ALA A 462 22.93 -15.58 3.25
N LYS A 463 22.16 -16.13 2.30
CA LYS A 463 21.00 -15.44 1.70
C LYS A 463 19.96 -15.10 2.78
N LYS A 464 19.55 -16.10 3.57
CA LYS A 464 18.59 -15.91 4.68
C LYS A 464 19.05 -14.85 5.67
N ALA A 465 20.34 -14.84 6.01
CA ALA A 465 20.92 -13.84 6.91
C ALA A 465 20.84 -12.42 6.33
N VAL A 466 21.13 -12.24 5.04
CA VAL A 466 21.02 -10.93 4.37
C VAL A 466 19.56 -10.46 4.32
N ASP A 467 18.62 -11.35 3.99
CA ASP A 467 17.19 -11.05 3.98
C ASP A 467 16.70 -10.62 5.37
N GLU A 468 17.18 -11.29 6.42
CA GLU A 468 16.82 -10.97 7.80
C GLU A 468 17.39 -9.62 8.26
N VAL A 469 18.65 -9.33 7.92
CA VAL A 469 19.24 -8.00 8.16
C VAL A 469 18.45 -6.91 7.44
N PHE A 470 18.05 -7.14 6.19
CA PHE A 470 17.25 -6.17 5.44
C PHE A 470 15.91 -5.90 6.11
N LYS A 471 15.16 -6.95 6.48
CA LYS A 471 13.88 -6.85 7.19
C LYS A 471 14.04 -6.07 8.50
N CYS A 472 15.00 -6.44 9.34
CA CYS A 472 15.20 -5.80 10.63
C CYS A 472 15.68 -4.35 10.50
N ARG A 473 16.45 -4.00 9.46
CA ARG A 473 16.80 -2.60 9.16
C ARG A 473 15.58 -1.78 8.76
N MET A 474 14.62 -2.36 8.05
CA MET A 474 13.33 -1.71 7.76
C MET A 474 12.50 -1.54 9.03
N THR A 475 12.42 -2.55 9.91
CA THR A 475 11.76 -2.39 11.22
C THR A 475 12.43 -1.27 12.03
N LEU A 476 13.77 -1.29 12.17
CA LEU A 476 14.55 -0.29 12.91
C LEU A 476 14.39 1.12 12.36
N LYS A 477 14.33 1.29 11.03
CA LYS A 477 14.00 2.57 10.41
C LYS A 477 12.69 3.12 11.01
N TRP A 478 11.65 2.31 11.07
CA TRP A 478 10.33 2.73 11.54
C TRP A 478 10.19 2.81 13.06
N THR A 479 10.99 2.08 13.85
CA THR A 479 11.05 2.27 15.31
C THR A 479 11.51 3.67 15.67
N TYR A 480 12.46 4.26 14.93
CA TYR A 480 12.89 5.64 15.15
C TYR A 480 11.82 6.69 14.82
N ALA A 481 11.01 6.45 13.78
CA ALA A 481 9.87 7.31 13.47
C ALA A 481 8.81 7.25 14.59
N MET A 482 8.55 6.05 15.14
CA MET A 482 7.65 5.87 16.28
C MET A 482 8.19 6.55 17.54
N ALA A 483 9.45 6.30 17.91
CA ALA A 483 10.08 6.86 19.12
C ALA A 483 10.10 8.40 19.14
N TYR A 484 10.17 9.04 17.96
CA TYR A 484 10.06 10.50 17.84
C TYR A 484 8.69 11.03 18.29
N TYR A 485 7.60 10.30 18.05
CA TYR A 485 6.25 10.72 18.41
C TYR A 485 5.75 10.12 19.73
N LEU A 486 6.43 9.12 20.30
CA LEU A 486 6.08 8.60 21.61
C LEU A 486 6.28 9.65 22.72
N GLU A 487 5.25 9.77 23.58
CA GLU A 487 5.32 10.52 24.82
C GLU A 487 6.33 9.89 25.78
N LYS A 488 6.97 10.71 26.62
CA LYS A 488 7.88 10.19 27.65
C LYS A 488 7.13 9.40 28.70
N GLY A 489 7.75 8.30 29.13
CA GLY A 489 7.29 7.49 30.24
C GLY A 489 7.88 6.10 30.16
N ASN A 490 7.52 5.26 31.13
CA ASN A 490 8.08 3.91 31.30
C ASN A 490 7.92 3.05 30.03
N GLN A 491 6.80 3.19 29.31
CA GLN A 491 6.54 2.44 28.08
C GLN A 491 7.52 2.82 26.95
N LYS A 492 7.87 4.10 26.84
CA LYS A 492 8.87 4.55 25.87
C LYS A 492 10.26 4.05 26.24
N GLU A 493 10.61 4.03 27.52
CA GLU A 493 11.92 3.53 27.96
C GLU A 493 12.08 2.04 27.63
N LEU A 494 11.06 1.22 27.93
CA LEU A 494 11.03 -0.21 27.58
C LEU A 494 11.12 -0.43 26.06
N PHE A 495 10.38 0.37 25.27
CA PHE A 495 10.46 0.34 23.81
C PHE A 495 11.88 0.65 23.32
N GLU A 496 12.54 1.67 23.88
CA GLU A 496 13.90 2.05 23.51
C GLU A 496 14.95 1.02 23.95
N ASP A 497 14.70 0.25 25.02
CA ASP A 497 15.55 -0.90 25.39
C ASP A 497 15.41 -2.05 24.38
N ASN A 498 14.18 -2.40 23.99
CA ASN A 498 13.93 -3.40 22.95
C ASN A 498 14.54 -2.98 21.60
N GLN A 499 14.43 -1.69 21.26
CA GLN A 499 15.05 -1.11 20.05
C GLN A 499 16.58 -1.24 20.08
N ARG A 500 17.23 -0.93 21.22
CA ARG A 500 18.69 -1.04 21.38
C ARG A 500 19.15 -2.48 21.18
N ASP A 501 18.45 -3.43 21.80
CA ASP A 501 18.81 -4.85 21.74
C ASP A 501 18.68 -5.40 20.31
N LEU A 502 17.64 -4.99 19.57
CA LEU A 502 17.48 -5.31 18.15
C LEU A 502 18.57 -4.65 17.30
N GLU A 503 18.85 -3.37 17.49
CA GLU A 503 19.87 -2.65 16.73
C GLU A 503 21.25 -3.30 16.88
N ARG A 504 21.63 -3.65 18.11
CA ARG A 504 22.88 -4.36 18.37
C ARG A 504 22.93 -5.71 17.66
N ALA A 505 21.86 -6.51 17.77
CA ALA A 505 21.80 -7.81 17.12
C ALA A 505 21.99 -7.69 15.59
N VAL A 506 21.36 -6.69 14.97
CA VAL A 506 21.45 -6.42 13.53
C VAL A 506 22.85 -5.99 13.12
N GLU A 507 23.50 -5.10 13.88
CA GLU A 507 24.86 -4.66 13.55
C GLU A 507 25.88 -5.78 13.71
N ASP A 508 25.76 -6.61 14.77
CA ASP A 508 26.58 -7.80 14.96
C ASP A 508 26.48 -8.78 13.78
N LEU A 509 25.27 -9.04 13.28
CA LEU A 509 25.06 -9.92 12.13
C LEU A 509 25.57 -9.29 10.83
N SER A 510 25.34 -7.98 10.66
CA SER A 510 25.83 -7.24 9.49
C SER A 510 27.35 -7.22 9.43
N GLU A 511 28.04 -7.11 10.56
CA GLU A 511 29.50 -7.16 10.64
C GLU A 511 30.05 -8.54 10.23
N LEU A 512 29.42 -9.62 10.70
CA LEU A 512 29.80 -10.97 10.29
C LEU A 512 29.64 -11.20 8.78
N LEU A 513 28.58 -10.65 8.18
CA LEU A 513 28.33 -10.78 6.73
C LEU A 513 29.30 -9.95 5.88
N GLU A 514 29.76 -8.81 6.40
CA GLU A 514 30.72 -7.93 5.72
C GLU A 514 32.18 -8.39 5.90
N SER A 515 32.45 -9.24 6.88
CA SER A 515 33.78 -9.81 7.16
C SER A 515 34.29 -10.70 6.01
N PRO A 516 35.62 -10.75 5.78
CA PRO A 516 36.21 -11.63 4.78
C PRO A 516 35.97 -13.11 5.13
N ILE A 517 35.61 -13.91 4.13
CA ILE A 517 35.37 -15.35 4.30
C ILE A 517 36.67 -16.08 3.98
N GLU A 518 37.28 -16.68 4.98
CA GLU A 518 38.45 -17.56 4.82
C GLU A 518 37.97 -19.01 4.78
N ALA A 519 38.50 -19.81 3.85
CA ALA A 519 38.01 -21.17 3.58
C ALA A 519 38.09 -22.11 4.81
N GLU A 520 39.07 -21.91 5.67
CA GLU A 520 39.29 -22.70 6.89
C GLU A 520 38.23 -22.41 7.98
N ASN A 521 37.60 -21.24 7.93
CA ASN A 521 36.64 -20.77 8.93
C ASN A 521 35.18 -20.99 8.51
N ILE A 522 34.91 -21.54 7.32
CA ILE A 522 33.55 -21.65 6.76
C ILE A 522 32.57 -22.39 7.68
N PRO A 523 32.89 -23.56 8.29
CA PRO A 523 31.95 -24.26 9.16
C PRO A 523 31.58 -23.45 10.40
N LYS A 524 32.58 -22.82 11.02
CA LYS A 524 32.39 -21.96 12.21
C LYS A 524 31.61 -20.69 11.87
N LEU A 525 31.91 -20.07 10.73
CA LEU A 525 31.22 -18.89 10.23
C LEU A 525 29.75 -19.19 9.91
N ARG A 526 29.47 -20.35 9.31
CA ARG A 526 28.10 -20.82 9.04
C ARG A 526 27.29 -20.96 10.33
N GLN A 527 27.87 -21.59 11.35
CA GLN A 527 27.20 -21.72 12.65
C GLN A 527 26.91 -20.33 13.25
N GLN A 528 27.92 -19.46 13.32
CA GLN A 528 27.78 -18.12 13.89
C GLN A 528 26.74 -17.25 13.14
N ILE A 529 26.72 -17.30 11.81
CA ILE A 529 25.74 -16.56 11.01
C ILE A 529 24.34 -17.10 11.25
N THR A 530 24.17 -18.43 11.28
CA THR A 530 22.87 -19.06 11.57
C THR A 530 22.34 -18.67 12.94
N ASP A 531 23.16 -18.82 13.99
CA ASP A 531 22.78 -18.51 15.38
C ASP A 531 22.40 -17.03 15.53
N LYS A 532 23.22 -16.12 14.97
CA LYS A 532 22.92 -14.68 15.01
C LYS A 532 21.68 -14.34 14.18
N THR A 533 21.44 -15.02 13.06
CA THR A 533 20.22 -14.81 12.25
C THR A 533 18.98 -15.16 13.05
N VAL A 534 18.97 -16.30 13.74
CA VAL A 534 17.86 -16.71 14.63
C VAL A 534 17.67 -15.70 15.76
N TYR A 535 18.76 -15.25 16.38
CA TYR A 535 18.68 -14.26 17.46
C TYR A 535 18.12 -12.91 16.99
N VAL A 536 18.57 -12.42 15.82
CA VAL A 536 18.06 -11.19 15.21
C VAL A 536 16.58 -11.30 14.90
N HIS A 537 16.15 -12.40 14.29
CA HIS A 537 14.75 -12.68 14.00
C HIS A 537 13.91 -12.64 15.28
N LYS A 538 14.32 -13.34 16.33
CA LYS A 538 13.61 -13.36 17.62
C LYS A 538 13.51 -11.97 18.25
N ARG A 539 14.56 -11.15 18.17
CA ARG A 539 14.52 -9.76 18.68
C ARG A 539 13.58 -8.87 17.86
N ASN A 540 13.51 -9.09 16.56
CA ASN A 540 12.58 -8.38 15.69
C ASN A 540 11.13 -8.77 16.00
N GLU A 541 10.86 -10.06 16.23
CA GLU A 541 9.54 -10.53 16.65
C GLU A 541 9.12 -9.93 17.99
N ILE A 542 9.99 -9.95 19.01
CA ILE A 542 9.70 -9.33 20.32
C ILE A 542 9.35 -7.85 20.14
N MET A 543 10.11 -7.13 19.32
CA MET A 543 9.88 -5.71 19.04
C MET A 543 8.49 -5.48 18.40
N LEU A 544 8.14 -6.30 17.39
CA LEU A 544 6.86 -6.20 16.69
C LEU A 544 5.66 -6.63 17.54
N GLU A 545 5.78 -7.72 18.28
CA GLU A 545 4.73 -8.30 19.12
C GLU A 545 4.45 -7.43 20.35
N ASP A 546 5.48 -6.96 21.06
CA ASP A 546 5.31 -6.03 22.19
C ASP A 546 4.60 -4.76 21.72
N THR A 547 5.00 -4.23 20.56
CA THR A 547 4.38 -3.02 20.02
C THR A 547 2.92 -3.25 19.63
N ALA A 548 2.63 -4.34 18.92
CA ALA A 548 1.28 -4.71 18.53
C ALA A 548 0.36 -4.92 19.75
N GLN A 549 0.84 -5.64 20.75
CA GLN A 549 0.12 -5.86 22.01
C GLN A 549 -0.11 -4.55 22.74
N GLY A 550 0.87 -3.64 22.76
CA GLY A 550 0.72 -2.32 23.35
C GLY A 550 -0.34 -1.45 22.66
N PHE A 551 -0.60 -1.65 21.36
CA PHE A 551 -1.73 -0.98 20.70
C PHE A 551 -3.07 -1.55 21.14
N LEU A 552 -3.18 -2.88 21.29
CA LEU A 552 -4.41 -3.54 21.77
C LEU A 552 -4.74 -3.14 23.21
N GLU A 553 -3.71 -2.95 24.03
CA GLU A 553 -3.83 -2.54 25.44
C GLU A 553 -3.98 -1.02 25.64
N GLY A 554 -3.77 -0.22 24.59
CA GLY A 554 -3.77 1.24 24.69
C GLY A 554 -2.60 1.81 25.52
N ARG A 555 -1.45 1.12 25.56
CA ARG A 555 -0.25 1.54 26.31
C ARG A 555 0.45 2.75 25.70
N TRP A 556 0.35 2.92 24.39
CA TRP A 556 1.07 3.95 23.65
C TRP A 556 0.38 5.30 23.72
N LYS A 557 1.14 6.32 24.10
CA LYS A 557 0.71 7.73 24.10
C LYS A 557 1.62 8.54 23.18
N TRP A 558 1.02 9.53 22.52
CA TRP A 558 1.69 10.34 21.51
C TRP A 558 1.92 11.77 22.02
N ASN A 559 3.03 12.38 21.63
CA ASN A 559 3.35 13.77 21.95
C ASN A 559 2.64 14.79 21.03
N VAL A 560 1.87 14.32 20.05
CA VAL A 560 1.07 15.09 19.10
C VAL A 560 -0.32 14.47 18.98
N ASP A 561 -1.26 15.25 18.47
CA ASP A 561 -2.58 14.73 18.11
C ASP A 561 -2.45 13.78 16.89
N VAL A 562 -2.92 12.55 17.06
CA VAL A 562 -2.84 11.48 16.06
C VAL A 562 -4.25 11.07 15.70
N GLU A 563 -4.61 11.17 14.42
CA GLU A 563 -5.95 10.82 13.94
C GLU A 563 -6.37 9.42 14.44
N GLY A 564 -7.39 9.38 15.31
CA GLY A 564 -7.97 8.15 15.84
C GLY A 564 -7.43 7.67 17.19
N PHE A 565 -6.57 8.45 17.86
CA PHE A 565 -6.12 8.22 19.25
C PHE A 565 -6.63 9.28 20.22
#